data_AF-A0A1M5R7L1-F1
#
_entry.id   AF-A0A1M5R7L1-F1
#
_cell.length_a   1.000
_cell.length_b   1.000
_cell.length_c   1.000
_cell.angle_alpha   90.00
_cell.angle_beta   90.00
_cell.angle_gamma   90.00
#
_symmetry.space_group_name_H-M   'P 1'
#
loop_
_entity.id
_entity.type
_entity.pdbx_description
1 polymer ?
#
loop_
_entity_poly.entity_id
_entity_poly.type
_entity_poly.pdbx_seq_one_letter_code
_entity_poly.pdbx_strand_id
1 'polypeptide(L)'
;MRKLMILCLAAASFSSMATTSGVEFMEQMDSDDDGYITLREAVKNTDLLREFGHIDIDEDGKISEAELIASDYGREVLSLPI
;
A
#
# COMPACT_ATOMS: atom_id res chain seq x y z
N MET A 1 -45.37 -21.44 7.36
CA MET A 1 -44.89 -22.79 7.70
C MET A 1 -43.47 -22.96 7.16
N ARG A 2 -42.48 -23.02 8.07
CA ARG A 2 -41.25 -23.85 8.04
C ARG A 2 -40.52 -23.91 6.68
N LYS A 3 -39.28 -23.43 6.54
CA LYS A 3 -38.07 -23.95 7.21
C LYS A 3 -36.85 -23.20 6.62
N LEU A 4 -35.90 -22.74 7.45
CA LEU A 4 -34.49 -23.20 7.49
C LEU A 4 -33.65 -22.80 6.25
N MET A 5 -32.39 -22.36 6.31
CA MET A 5 -31.36 -22.49 7.33
C MET A 5 -30.20 -21.54 6.98
N ILE A 6 -29.59 -21.01 8.02
CA ILE A 6 -28.35 -20.22 8.08
C ILE A 6 -27.26 -20.71 7.12
N LEU A 7 -26.60 -19.78 6.42
CA LEU A 7 -25.18 -19.92 6.11
C LEU A 7 -24.47 -18.60 6.43
N CYS A 8 -23.91 -18.54 7.64
CA CYS A 8 -22.85 -17.60 7.96
C CYS A 8 -21.73 -17.78 6.94
N LEU A 9 -21.44 -16.74 6.16
CA LEU A 9 -20.10 -16.55 5.64
C LEU A 9 -19.55 -15.32 6.35
N ALA A 10 -18.82 -15.59 7.43
CA ALA A 10 -18.02 -14.60 8.11
C ALA A 10 -16.98 -14.09 7.11
N ALA A 11 -17.23 -12.93 6.51
CA ALA A 11 -16.16 -12.15 5.92
C ALA A 11 -15.30 -11.68 7.10
N ALA A 12 -14.16 -12.33 7.24
CA ALA A 12 -13.17 -12.05 8.26
C ALA A 12 -12.93 -10.53 8.32
N SER A 13 -13.13 -9.94 9.50
CA SER A 13 -12.62 -8.63 9.81
C SER A 13 -11.10 -8.70 9.65
N PHE A 14 -10.61 -8.25 8.50
CA PHE A 14 -9.20 -7.99 8.28
C PHE A 14 -8.89 -6.78 9.14
N SER A 15 -8.51 -7.01 10.40
CA SER A 15 -7.94 -5.98 11.25
C SER A 15 -6.57 -5.64 10.66
N SER A 16 -6.58 -4.76 9.67
CA SER A 16 -5.36 -4.14 9.17
C SER A 16 -4.85 -3.25 10.29
N MET A 17 -3.94 -3.80 11.11
CA MET A 17 -2.98 -2.97 11.81
C MET A 17 -1.96 -2.50 10.78
N ALA A 18 -2.41 -1.69 9.82
CA ALA A 18 -1.52 -0.81 9.09
C ALA A 18 -0.89 0.08 10.17
N THR A 19 0.39 -0.17 10.41
CA THR A 19 1.20 0.62 11.31
C THR A 19 1.00 2.09 10.92
N THR A 20 0.68 2.95 11.87
CA THR A 20 0.29 4.35 11.59
C THR A 20 1.31 5.07 10.69
N SER A 21 2.58 4.66 10.77
CA SER A 21 3.70 5.15 9.97
C SER A 21 3.58 4.84 8.47
N GLY A 22 2.97 3.72 8.08
CA GLY A 22 2.81 3.39 6.68
C GLY A 22 1.74 4.23 5.99
N VAL A 23 0.67 4.49 6.72
CA VAL A 23 -0.42 5.37 6.30
C VAL A 23 0.08 6.80 6.15
N GLU A 24 0.90 7.29 7.11
CA GLU A 24 1.47 8.64 7.04
C GLU A 24 2.44 8.86 5.87
N PHE A 25 3.19 7.83 5.44
CA PHE A 25 4.04 7.94 4.27
C PHE A 25 3.21 7.99 2.98
N MET A 26 2.21 7.11 2.87
CA MET A 26 1.32 7.09 1.70
C MET A 26 0.58 8.43 1.58
N GLU A 27 -0.04 8.92 2.65
CA GLU A 27 -0.73 10.23 2.69
C GLU A 27 0.18 11.41 2.35
N GLN A 28 1.50 11.30 2.57
CA GLN A 28 2.45 12.36 2.19
C GLN A 28 2.79 12.35 0.70
N MET A 29 2.77 11.18 0.07
CA MET A 29 3.22 10.98 -1.31
C MET A 29 2.04 10.96 -2.29
N ASP A 30 1.05 10.11 -2.02
CA ASP A 30 -0.22 9.99 -2.75
C ASP A 30 -1.03 11.27 -2.56
N SER A 31 -0.93 12.18 -3.52
CA SER A 31 -1.49 13.52 -3.40
C SER A 31 -2.91 13.62 -3.91
N ASP A 32 -3.36 12.63 -4.69
CA ASP A 32 -4.72 12.51 -5.18
C ASP A 32 -5.55 11.42 -4.49
N ASP A 33 -4.98 10.76 -3.46
CA ASP A 33 -5.59 9.76 -2.59
C ASP A 33 -6.18 8.58 -3.39
N ASP A 34 -5.51 8.17 -4.47
CA ASP A 34 -5.97 7.10 -5.36
C ASP A 34 -5.43 5.70 -4.95
N GLY A 35 -4.54 5.65 -3.96
CA GLY A 35 -3.90 4.44 -3.44
C GLY A 35 -2.63 4.04 -4.18
N TYR A 36 -2.12 4.88 -5.08
CA TYR A 36 -0.89 4.67 -5.82
C TYR A 36 0.03 5.89 -5.73
N ILE A 37 1.34 5.67 -5.89
CA ILE A 37 2.29 6.76 -6.02
C ILE A 37 2.78 6.80 -7.46
N THR A 38 2.34 7.80 -8.21
CA THR A 38 2.80 7.98 -9.60
C THR A 38 4.21 8.58 -9.64
N LEU A 39 4.89 8.47 -10.79
CA LEU A 39 6.18 9.12 -10.99
C LEU A 39 6.13 10.63 -10.70
N ARG A 40 5.01 11.28 -11.06
CA ARG A 40 4.78 12.72 -10.84
C ARG A 40 4.67 13.10 -9.37
N GLU A 41 4.29 12.17 -8.51
CA GLU A 41 4.24 12.35 -7.07
C GLU A 41 5.57 12.00 -6.43
N ALA A 42 6.19 10.92 -6.91
CA ALA A 42 7.53 10.50 -6.50
C ALA A 42 8.59 11.60 -6.73
N VAL A 43 8.46 12.47 -7.74
CA VAL A 43 9.42 13.58 -7.95
C VAL A 43 9.54 14.55 -6.77
N LYS A 44 8.56 14.57 -5.84
CA LYS A 44 8.64 15.38 -4.62
C LYS A 44 9.65 14.82 -3.61
N ASN A 45 9.99 13.53 -3.73
CA ASN A 45 10.92 12.83 -2.87
C ASN A 45 12.06 12.21 -3.70
N THR A 46 13.26 12.75 -3.55
CA THR A 46 14.43 12.35 -4.37
C THR A 46 14.83 10.89 -4.13
N ASP A 47 14.64 10.37 -2.92
CA ASP A 47 14.98 8.99 -2.57
C ASP A 47 13.97 8.01 -3.15
N LEU A 48 12.66 8.31 -3.03
CA LEU A 48 11.63 7.49 -3.66
C LEU A 48 11.77 7.50 -5.19
N LEU A 49 12.08 8.65 -5.79
CA LEU A 49 12.29 8.74 -7.24
C LEU A 49 13.48 7.87 -7.71
N ARG A 50 14.54 7.77 -6.91
CA ARG A 50 15.69 6.91 -7.21
C ARG A 50 15.32 5.44 -7.16
N GLU A 51 14.54 5.05 -6.15
CA GLU A 51 14.10 3.67 -5.96
C GLU A 51 12.85 3.32 -6.78
N PHE A 52 12.23 4.30 -7.47
CA PHE A 52 10.96 4.12 -8.16
C PHE A 52 10.95 2.89 -9.08
N GLY A 53 11.94 2.79 -9.96
CA GLY A 53 12.05 1.65 -10.88
C GLY A 53 12.47 0.33 -10.21
N HIS A 54 12.87 0.35 -8.94
CA HIS A 54 13.10 -0.87 -8.14
C HIS A 54 11.82 -1.31 -7.40
N ILE A 55 10.91 -0.37 -7.14
CA ILE A 55 9.66 -0.61 -6.42
C ILE A 55 8.53 -0.95 -7.40
N ASP A 56 8.46 -0.28 -8.54
CA ASP A 56 7.53 -0.54 -9.66
C ASP A 56 7.91 -1.85 -10.35
N ILE A 57 7.36 -2.97 -9.86
CA ILE A 57 7.74 -4.34 -10.26
C ILE A 57 7.01 -4.73 -11.55
N ASP A 58 5.78 -4.27 -11.72
CA ASP A 58 4.99 -4.55 -12.92
C ASP A 58 5.20 -3.55 -14.05
N GLU A 59 6.01 -2.51 -13.82
CA GLU A 59 6.41 -1.46 -14.76
C GLU A 59 5.22 -0.69 -15.33
N ASP A 60 4.14 -0.55 -14.57
CA ASP A 60 2.94 0.17 -14.99
C ASP A 60 3.06 1.70 -14.82
N GLY A 61 4.16 2.17 -14.22
CA GLY A 61 4.49 3.58 -14.07
C GLY A 61 3.93 4.22 -12.79
N LYS A 62 3.48 3.41 -11.83
CA LYS A 62 3.04 3.84 -10.50
C LYS A 62 3.39 2.75 -9.48
N ILE A 63 3.52 3.14 -8.23
CA ILE A 63 3.80 2.22 -7.13
C ILE A 63 2.49 1.95 -6.40
N SER A 64 2.09 0.68 -6.36
CA SER A 64 1.00 0.24 -5.49
C SER A 64 1.46 0.06 -4.04
N GLU A 65 0.53 0.07 -3.08
CA GLU A 65 0.84 -0.26 -1.68
C GLU A 65 1.52 -1.63 -1.54
N ALA A 66 1.09 -2.61 -2.34
CA ALA A 66 1.65 -3.96 -2.32
C ALA A 66 3.11 -3.98 -2.76
N GLU A 67 3.46 -3.23 -3.80
CA GLU A 67 4.82 -3.09 -4.31
C GLU A 67 5.71 -2.32 -3.34
N LEU A 68 5.18 -1.25 -2.75
CA LEU A 68 5.88 -0.52 -1.71
C LEU A 68 6.24 -1.46 -0.56
N ILE A 69 5.28 -2.19 0.01
CA ILE A 69 5.51 -3.17 1.08
C ILE A 69 6.46 -4.30 0.63
N ALA A 70 6.43 -4.69 -0.64
CA ALA A 70 7.30 -5.73 -1.17
C ALA A 70 8.76 -5.29 -1.28
N SER A 71 9.02 -3.99 -1.47
CA SER A 71 10.36 -3.43 -1.60
C SER A 71 11.07 -3.23 -0.25
N ASP A 72 12.41 -3.28 -0.27
CA ASP A 72 13.23 -2.99 0.91
C ASP A 72 13.04 -1.52 1.35
N TYR A 73 12.99 -0.60 0.38
CA TYR A 73 12.75 0.83 0.63
C TYR A 73 11.41 1.06 1.33
N GLY A 74 10.33 0.45 0.82
CA GLY A 74 9.01 0.58 1.43
C GLY A 74 8.98 -0.02 2.84
N ARG A 75 9.61 -1.16 3.09
CA ARG A 75 9.70 -1.69 4.47
C ARG A 75 10.44 -0.74 5.42
N GLU A 76 11.49 -0.09 4.95
CA GLU A 76 12.23 0.92 5.71
C GLU A 76 11.33 2.12 6.06
N VAL A 77 10.70 2.75 5.06
CA VAL A 77 9.88 3.97 5.29
C VAL A 77 8.60 3.68 6.07
N LEU A 78 7.98 2.51 5.86
CA LEU A 78 6.77 2.09 6.58
C LEU A 78 7.12 1.55 7.99
N SER A 79 8.41 1.45 8.33
CA SER A 79 8.91 0.87 9.59
C SER A 79 8.42 -0.56 9.82
N LEU A 80 8.33 -1.34 8.75
CA LEU A 80 7.92 -2.74 8.79
C LEU A 80 9.12 -3.62 9.17
N PRO A 81 8.89 -4.72 9.92
CA PRO A 81 9.96 -5.68 10.19
C PRO A 81 10.49 -6.30 8.89
N ILE A 82 11.82 -6.44 8.84
CA ILE A 82 12.59 -7.06 7.75
C ILE A 82 12.42 -8.59 7.78
#